data_AF-A0A7V5U2K2-F1
#
_entry.id   AF-A0A7V5U2K2-F1
#
_cell.length_a   1.000
_cell.length_b   1.000
_cell.length_c   1.000
_cell.angle_alpha   90.00
_cell.angle_beta   90.00
_cell.angle_gamma   90.00
#
_symmetry.space_group_name_H-M   'P 1'
#
loop_
_entity.id
_entity.type
_entity.pdbx_description
1 polymer ?
#
loop_
_entity_poly.entity_id
_entity_poly.type
_entity_poly.pdbx_seq_one_letter_code
_entity_poly.pdbx_strand_id
1 'polypeptide(L)'
;MEEAGTFDECYRCSVIDQKGCCKIGLENECTVLILLLNLLLGVEFPEEREVPGRCFFVGPRGCKILARPMLCRDYFCIRHHQRLTEAQMAHITQVLNEELVLLHQITSLMRRRLEAWTGDFLLELDLTGYGV
;
A
#
# COMPACT_ATOMS: atom_id res chain seq x y z
N MET A 1 -3.69 5.32 -13.31
CA MET A 1 -4.60 5.33 -12.13
C MET A 1 -5.10 6.73 -11.82
N GLU A 2 -4.21 7.73 -11.73
CA GLU A 2 -4.60 9.13 -11.49
C GLU A 2 -5.52 9.71 -12.59
N GLU A 3 -5.20 9.50 -13.87
CA GLU A 3 -6.05 9.91 -15.00
C GLU A 3 -7.45 9.27 -14.99
N ALA A 4 -7.56 8.06 -14.41
CA ALA A 4 -8.84 7.38 -14.23
C ALA A 4 -9.62 7.87 -13.00
N GLY A 5 -9.12 8.88 -12.29
CA GLY A 5 -9.76 9.53 -11.14
C GLY A 5 -9.88 8.63 -9.92
N THR A 6 -9.13 7.54 -9.87
CA THR A 6 -9.37 6.50 -8.88
C THR A 6 -8.86 6.90 -7.50
N PHE A 7 -7.79 7.68 -7.42
CA PHE A 7 -7.30 8.25 -6.16
C PHE A 7 -8.25 9.29 -5.56
N ASP A 8 -8.88 10.13 -6.39
CA ASP A 8 -9.92 11.06 -5.93
C ASP A 8 -11.11 10.30 -5.33
N GLU A 9 -11.56 9.24 -5.98
CA GLU A 9 -12.66 8.42 -5.47
C GLU A 9 -12.30 7.75 -4.13
N CYS A 10 -11.06 7.24 -4.00
CA CYS A 10 -10.56 6.70 -2.73
C CYS A 10 -10.50 7.76 -1.63
N TYR A 11 -10.07 8.99 -1.96
CA TYR A 11 -10.04 10.11 -1.04
C TYR A 11 -11.44 10.45 -0.53
N ARG A 12 -12.40 10.66 -1.45
CA ARG A 12 -13.80 10.91 -1.09
C ARG A 12 -14.35 9.81 -0.19
N CYS A 13 -14.07 8.55 -0.52
CA CYS A 13 -14.55 7.41 0.26
C CYS A 13 -13.97 7.31 1.67
N SER A 14 -12.68 7.59 1.81
CA SER A 14 -11.95 7.35 3.06
C SER A 14 -12.04 8.56 4.00
N VAL A 15 -12.01 9.77 3.44
CA VAL A 15 -11.92 11.02 4.20
C VAL A 15 -13.28 11.71 4.32
N ILE A 16 -13.99 11.88 3.21
CA ILE A 16 -15.28 12.60 3.23
C ILE A 16 -16.39 11.70 3.75
N ASP A 17 -16.58 10.52 3.13
CA ASP A 17 -17.70 9.63 3.43
C ASP A 17 -17.44 8.72 4.62
N GLN A 18 -16.19 8.64 5.09
CA GLN A 18 -15.76 7.77 6.17
C GLN A 18 -16.20 6.29 6.03
N LYS A 19 -16.16 5.75 4.81
CA LYS A 19 -16.51 4.33 4.54
C LYS A 19 -15.32 3.46 4.12
N GLY A 20 -14.29 4.07 3.53
CA GLY A 20 -13.21 3.42 2.78
C GLY A 20 -12.60 2.14 3.36
N CYS A 21 -12.11 1.28 2.45
CA CYS A 21 -11.45 0.01 2.76
C CYS A 21 -10.13 0.19 3.55
N CYS A 22 -9.49 1.36 3.48
CA CYS A 22 -8.30 1.72 4.25
C CYS A 22 -8.62 2.01 5.72
N LYS A 23 -8.98 0.97 6.48
CA LYS A 23 -9.31 1.06 7.91
C LYS A 23 -8.07 0.87 8.80
N ILE A 24 -8.23 1.18 10.08
CA ILE A 24 -7.22 0.83 11.11
C ILE A 24 -6.89 -0.66 11.03
N GLY A 25 -5.61 -0.97 11.20
CA GLY A 25 -5.07 -2.33 11.14
C GLY A 25 -4.58 -2.72 9.74
N LEU A 26 -5.05 -2.07 8.66
CA LEU A 26 -4.56 -2.37 7.31
C LEU A 26 -3.08 -1.97 7.14
N GLU A 27 -2.61 -0.99 7.90
CA GLU A 27 -1.19 -0.64 7.97
C GLU A 27 -0.29 -1.81 8.39
N ASN A 28 -0.82 -2.81 9.12
CA ASN A 28 -0.04 -3.97 9.56
C ASN A 28 0.34 -4.92 8.42
N GLU A 29 -0.29 -4.77 7.24
CA GLU A 29 0.12 -5.46 6.01
C GLU A 29 1.44 -4.90 5.45
N CYS A 30 1.89 -3.74 5.93
CA CYS A 30 3.17 -3.15 5.53
C CYS A 30 4.30 -3.76 6.36
N THR A 31 4.95 -4.79 5.82
CA THR A 31 6.13 -5.38 6.45
C THR A 31 7.32 -4.42 6.49
N VAL A 32 8.35 -4.73 7.28
CA VAL A 32 9.54 -3.89 7.43
C VAL A 32 10.20 -3.65 6.07
N LEU A 33 10.27 -4.68 5.22
CA LEU A 33 10.81 -4.54 3.86
C LEU A 33 10.01 -3.56 2.99
N ILE A 34 8.68 -3.58 3.12
CA ILE A 34 7.80 -2.66 2.38
C ILE A 34 8.00 -1.22 2.87
N LEU A 35 8.11 -1.02 4.18
CA LEU A 35 8.38 0.30 4.75
C LEU A 35 9.76 0.82 4.32
N LEU A 36 10.79 -0.02 4.43
CA LEU A 36 12.13 0.35 3.99
C LEU A 36 12.17 0.70 2.49
N LEU A 37 11.47 -0.06 1.65
CA LEU A 37 11.38 0.25 0.23
C LEU A 37 10.72 1.61 -0.02
N ASN A 38 9.66 1.95 0.71
CA ASN A 38 9.03 3.26 0.59
C ASN A 38 9.99 4.40 0.98
N LEU A 39 10.77 4.23 2.05
CA LEU A 39 11.80 5.20 2.44
C LEU A 39 12.85 5.37 1.34
N LEU A 40 13.30 4.27 0.72
CA LEU A 40 14.25 4.32 -0.42
C LEU A 40 13.67 4.99 -1.66
N LEU A 41 12.35 4.94 -1.84
CA LEU A 41 11.63 5.68 -2.88
C LEU A 41 11.38 7.15 -2.52
N GLY A 42 11.90 7.63 -1.38
CA GLY A 42 11.77 9.02 -0.94
C GLY A 42 10.42 9.34 -0.30
N VAL A 43 9.67 8.34 0.15
CA VAL A 43 8.41 8.56 0.87
C VAL A 43 8.71 8.98 2.31
N GLU A 44 8.13 10.09 2.74
CA GLU A 44 8.10 10.52 4.13
C GLU A 44 6.87 9.94 4.84
N PHE A 45 7.09 9.22 5.94
CA PHE A 45 6.01 8.69 6.75
C PHE A 45 5.38 9.78 7.62
N PRO A 46 4.06 9.75 7.81
CA PRO A 46 3.42 10.67 8.74
C PRO A 46 3.84 10.34 10.18
N GLU A 47 3.90 11.37 11.04
CA GLU A 47 4.16 11.18 12.47
C GLU A 47 2.91 10.72 13.22
N GLU A 48 1.73 11.08 12.71
CA GLU A 48 0.42 10.74 13.26
C GLU A 48 -0.60 10.43 12.17
N ARG A 49 -1.74 9.85 12.53
CA ARG A 49 -2.81 9.56 11.56
C ARG A 49 -3.46 10.87 11.10
N GLU A 50 -3.27 11.20 9.83
CA GLU A 50 -3.91 12.37 9.21
C GLU A 50 -5.43 12.22 9.07
N VAL A 51 -5.93 10.98 8.94
CA VAL A 51 -7.35 10.67 8.83
C VAL A 51 -7.78 9.78 10.00
N PRO A 52 -8.54 10.30 10.97
CA PRO A 52 -8.99 9.53 12.13
C PRO A 52 -9.76 8.27 11.73
N GLY A 53 -9.47 7.14 12.40
CA GLY A 53 -10.16 5.87 12.13
C GLY A 53 -9.71 5.15 10.86
N ARG A 54 -8.66 5.63 10.17
CA ARG A 54 -8.15 5.04 8.92
C ARG A 54 -6.72 4.53 9.04
N CYS A 55 -6.27 3.82 8.00
CA CYS A 55 -4.92 3.33 7.85
C CYS A 55 -3.87 4.44 8.10
N PHE A 56 -2.75 4.10 8.73
CA PHE A 56 -1.72 5.08 9.08
C PHE A 56 -1.16 5.84 7.87
N PHE A 57 -1.12 5.18 6.70
CA PHE A 57 -0.55 5.74 5.48
C PHE A 57 -1.56 6.43 4.57
N VAL A 58 -2.86 6.49 4.92
CA VAL A 58 -3.83 7.25 4.12
C VAL A 58 -3.88 8.71 4.57
N GLY A 59 -3.70 9.62 3.62
CA GLY A 59 -3.82 11.06 3.82
C GLY A 59 -5.00 11.66 3.06
N PRO A 60 -5.11 13.00 3.03
CA PRO A 60 -6.20 13.72 2.40
C PRO A 60 -6.13 13.74 0.87
N ARG A 61 -5.24 12.97 0.25
CA ARG A 61 -5.20 12.79 -1.21
C ARG A 61 -5.09 11.31 -1.61
N GLY A 62 -5.35 10.41 -0.66
CA GLY A 62 -5.18 8.97 -0.83
C GLY A 62 -3.95 8.43 -0.11
N CYS A 63 -3.51 7.25 -0.53
CA CYS A 63 -2.38 6.54 0.10
C CYS A 63 -1.06 7.27 -0.18
N LYS A 64 -0.25 7.49 0.87
CA LYS A 64 1.04 8.20 0.79
C LYS A 64 2.21 7.29 0.43
N ILE A 65 2.05 5.97 0.52
CA ILE A 65 3.09 4.99 0.18
C ILE A 65 2.97 4.54 -1.28
N LEU A 66 4.11 4.33 -1.93
CA LEU A 66 4.24 3.89 -3.32
C LEU A 66 4.27 2.36 -3.42
N ALA A 67 5.16 1.74 -2.63
CA ALA A 67 5.22 0.30 -2.49
C ALA A 67 4.08 -0.16 -1.57
N ARG A 68 2.92 -0.42 -2.18
CA ARG A 68 1.69 -0.85 -1.50
C ARG A 68 1.65 -2.38 -1.33
N PRO A 69 1.28 -2.93 -0.16
CA PRO A 69 1.04 -4.35 0.03
C PRO A 69 0.00 -4.92 -0.93
N MET A 70 -0.04 -6.25 -1.09
CA MET A 70 -1.01 -6.93 -1.96
C MET A 70 -2.46 -6.60 -1.58
N LEU A 71 -2.79 -6.64 -0.28
CA LEU A 71 -4.15 -6.38 0.19
C LEU A 71 -4.63 -4.96 -0.13
N CYS A 72 -3.72 -3.99 -0.19
CA CYS A 72 -4.01 -2.60 -0.58
C CYS A 72 -4.33 -2.44 -2.07
N ARG A 73 -4.19 -3.51 -2.88
CA ARG A 73 -4.38 -3.52 -4.33
C ARG A 73 -5.66 -4.24 -4.76
N ASP A 74 -6.45 -4.76 -3.81
CA ASP A 74 -7.80 -5.27 -4.09
C ASP A 74 -8.76 -4.08 -4.29
N TYR A 75 -8.55 -3.44 -5.43
CA TYR A 75 -8.81 -2.02 -5.63
C TYR A 75 -10.27 -1.73 -6.01
N PHE A 76 -10.92 -2.66 -6.71
CA PHE A 76 -12.22 -2.41 -7.32
C PHE A 76 -13.37 -2.61 -6.32
N CYS A 77 -13.60 -1.61 -5.49
CA CYS A 77 -14.86 -1.51 -4.76
C CYS A 77 -16.03 -1.15 -5.69
N ILE A 78 -17.27 -1.28 -5.20
CA ILE A 78 -18.47 -0.97 -5.97
C ILE A 78 -18.47 0.45 -6.57
N ARG A 79 -17.80 1.41 -5.92
CA ARG A 79 -17.67 2.80 -6.39
C ARG A 79 -16.81 2.90 -7.64
N HIS A 80 -15.76 2.08 -7.74
CA HIS A 80 -14.93 2.00 -8.94
C HIS A 80 -15.68 1.32 -10.08
N HIS A 81 -16.43 0.24 -9.79
CA HIS A 81 -17.26 -0.43 -10.79
C HIS A 81 -18.35 0.48 -11.39
N GLN A 82 -18.89 1.42 -10.60
CA GLN A 82 -19.89 2.38 -11.09
C GLN A 82 -19.29 3.51 -11.94
N ARG A 83 -17.97 3.71 -11.90
CA ARG A 83 -17.29 4.85 -12.55
C ARG A 83 -16.40 4.46 -13.72
N LEU A 84 -15.76 3.31 -13.63
CA LEU A 84 -14.74 2.87 -14.58
C LEU A 84 -15.36 1.98 -15.65
N THR A 85 -14.92 2.17 -16.89
CA THR A 85 -15.24 1.23 -17.96
C THR A 85 -14.45 -0.06 -17.79
N GLU A 86 -14.90 -1.14 -18.42
CA GLU A 86 -14.18 -2.42 -18.43
C GLU A 86 -12.75 -2.29 -18.95
N ALA A 87 -12.53 -1.48 -19.99
CA ALA A 87 -11.20 -1.21 -20.53
C ALA A 87 -10.29 -0.50 -19.51
N GLN A 88 -10.82 0.48 -18.76
CA GLN A 88 -10.07 1.15 -17.70
C GLN A 88 -9.75 0.20 -16.54
N MET A 89 -10.70 -0.64 -16.14
CA MET A 89 -10.48 -1.64 -15.09
C MET A 89 -9.44 -2.68 -15.51
N ALA A 90 -9.48 -3.17 -16.76
CA ALA A 90 -8.49 -4.10 -17.30
C ALA A 90 -7.09 -3.47 -17.30
N HIS A 91 -6.97 -2.23 -17.77
CA HIS A 91 -5.70 -1.51 -17.78
C HIS A 91 -5.15 -1.29 -16.36
N ILE A 92 -5.98 -0.84 -15.41
CA ILE A 92 -5.56 -0.65 -14.02
C ILE A 92 -5.13 -1.98 -13.39
N THR A 93 -5.87 -3.06 -13.65
CA THR A 93 -5.49 -4.41 -13.19
C THR A 93 -4.10 -4.80 -13.68
N GLN A 94 -3.82 -4.56 -14.96
CA GLN A 94 -2.51 -4.86 -15.54
C GLN A 94 -1.40 -4.07 -14.84
N VAL A 95 -1.57 -2.75 -14.68
CA VAL A 95 -0.60 -1.90 -13.98
C VAL A 95 -0.39 -2.36 -12.53
N LEU A 96 -1.46 -2.67 -11.81
CA LEU A 96 -1.38 -3.14 -10.42
C LEU A 96 -0.64 -4.48 -10.31
N ASN A 97 -0.82 -5.38 -11.27
CA ASN A 97 -0.10 -6.65 -11.34
C ASN A 97 1.38 -6.46 -11.65
N GLU A 98 1.73 -5.59 -12.60
CA GLU A 98 3.13 -5.25 -12.91
C GLU A 98 3.82 -4.67 -11.69
N GLU A 99 3.18 -3.73 -10.98
CA GLU A 99 3.70 -3.18 -9.72
C GLU A 99 3.86 -4.26 -8.63
N LEU A 100 2.95 -5.23 -8.54
CA LEU A 100 3.03 -6.32 -7.56
C LEU A 100 4.21 -7.26 -7.86
N VAL A 101 4.44 -7.57 -9.14
CA VAL A 101 5.60 -8.37 -9.57
C VAL A 101 6.90 -7.65 -9.22
N LEU A 102 7.00 -6.35 -9.52
CA LEU A 102 8.17 -5.55 -9.18
C LEU A 102 8.39 -5.46 -7.68
N LEU A 103 7.33 -5.24 -6.90
CA LEU A 103 7.38 -5.23 -5.44
C LEU A 103 7.95 -6.55 -4.90
N HIS A 104 7.45 -7.69 -5.39
CA HIS A 104 7.92 -9.00 -4.99
C HIS A 104 9.40 -9.21 -5.34
N GLN A 105 9.82 -8.84 -6.55
CA GLN A 105 11.22 -8.97 -6.99
C GLN A 105 12.16 -8.14 -6.11
N ILE A 106 11.82 -6.88 -5.88
CA ILE A 106 12.65 -5.95 -5.09
C ILE A 106 12.72 -6.42 -3.63
N THR A 107 11.58 -6.72 -3.01
CA THR A 107 11.54 -7.17 -1.61
C THR A 107 12.25 -8.52 -1.43
N SER A 108 12.20 -9.42 -2.41
CA SER A 108 12.97 -10.67 -2.39
C SER A 108 14.47 -10.45 -2.45
N LEU A 109 14.93 -9.49 -3.27
CA LEU A 109 16.34 -9.11 -3.33
C LEU A 109 16.81 -8.45 -2.03
N MET A 110 16.01 -7.52 -1.49
CA MET A 110 16.28 -6.88 -0.21
C MET A 110 16.37 -7.90 0.91
N ARG A 111 15.45 -8.86 0.96
CA ARG A 111 15.43 -9.96 1.93
C ARG A 111 16.76 -10.74 1.91
N ARG A 112 17.15 -11.24 0.74
CA ARG A 112 18.41 -12.00 0.57
C ARG A 112 19.64 -11.17 0.97
N ARG A 113 19.62 -9.87 0.66
CA ARG A 113 20.74 -8.98 0.98
C ARG A 113 20.85 -8.71 2.47
N LEU A 114 19.72 -8.50 3.15
CA LEU A 114 19.67 -8.31 4.59
C LEU A 114 20.09 -9.58 5.33
N GLU A 115 19.57 -10.74 4.91
CA GLU A 115 19.99 -12.04 5.46
C GLU A 115 21.51 -12.25 5.37
N ALA A 116 22.10 -11.95 4.21
CA ALA A 116 23.54 -12.02 4.03
C ALA A 116 24.35 -11.05 4.91
N TRP A 117 23.73 -9.96 5.39
CA TRP A 117 24.37 -8.95 6.23
C TRP A 117 24.13 -9.17 7.73
N THR A 118 22.95 -9.66 8.11
CA THR A 118 22.49 -9.69 9.50
C THR A 118 22.18 -11.09 10.01
N GLY A 119 22.33 -12.12 9.17
CA GLY A 119 21.74 -13.44 9.43
C GLY A 119 20.21 -13.34 9.55
N ASP A 120 19.64 -14.20 10.38
CA ASP A 120 18.19 -14.35 10.51
C ASP A 120 17.50 -13.24 11.34
N PHE A 121 18.27 -12.40 12.04
CA PHE A 121 17.74 -11.42 12.99
C PHE A 121 16.66 -10.49 12.39
N LEU A 122 16.95 -9.85 11.24
CA LEU A 122 15.98 -8.96 10.59
C LEU A 122 14.85 -9.72 9.89
N LEU A 123 15.05 -10.99 9.54
CA LEU A 123 14.01 -11.84 8.96
C LEU A 123 12.97 -12.24 10.01
N GLU A 124 13.42 -12.60 11.22
CA GLU A 124 12.55 -12.91 12.35
C GLU A 124 11.67 -11.71 12.71
N LEU A 125 12.23 -10.50 12.69
CA LEU A 125 11.47 -9.26 12.95
C LEU A 125 10.40 -9.00 11.87
N ASP A 126 10.70 -9.28 10.60
CA ASP A 126 9.77 -9.10 9.48
C ASP A 126 8.65 -10.16 9.48
N LEU A 127 8.90 -11.36 10.04
CA LEU A 127 7.94 -12.47 10.11
C LEU A 127 7.05 -12.44 11.36
N THR A 128 7.59 -12.04 12.51
CA THR A 128 6.85 -12.03 13.78
C THR A 128 5.91 -10.83 13.91
N GLY A 129 6.09 -9.81 13.05
CA GLY A 129 5.34 -8.56 13.10
C GLY A 129 5.67 -7.72 14.34
N TYR A 130 5.13 -6.50 14.40
CA TYR A 130 5.25 -5.65 15.59
C TYR A 130 4.28 -6.13 16.68
N GLY A 131 4.69 -7.15 17.44
CA GLY A 131 4.03 -7.60 18.65
C GLY A 131 4.89 -7.32 19.88
N VAL A 132 4.67 -6.18 20.53
CA VAL A 132 5.01 -5.96 21.94
C VAL A 132 3.73 -5.62 22.68
#